data_AF-A0A943K8L6-F1
#
_entry.id   AF-A0A943K8L6-F1
#
_cell.length_a   1.000
_cell.length_b   1.000
_cell.length_c   1.000
_cell.angle_alpha   90.00
_cell.angle_beta   90.00
_cell.angle_gamma   90.00
#
_symmetry.space_group_name_H-M   'P 1'
#
loop_
_entity.id
_entity.type
_entity.pdbx_description
1 polymer ?
#
loop_
_entity_poly.entity_id
_entity_poly.type
_entity_poly.pdbx_seq_one_letter_code
_entity_poly.pdbx_strand_id
1 'polypeptide(L)'
;MKKKGNGSQRAAAGKRFAPLDKSVEEEIAAYIDECMAEGECLCAEISEAPEPVAAPLPFAAYGAGNLEDELDDVEESFAEALFRLIDERGMSDAECYKKAHIDRKTFSKIRTLKDYKPRKTTAAAFAIALKLPLGEAKDLIEKAGYSLTHSSKFDIILEYFIKKGKYDIFEINEALYAFGEKILGS
;
A
#
# COMPACT_ATOMS: atom_id res chain seq x y z
N MET A 1 36.91 18.52 -18.38
CA MET A 1 36.54 17.34 -17.56
C MET A 1 35.14 16.87 -17.94
N LYS A 2 34.98 15.56 -18.17
CA LYS A 2 33.76 14.93 -18.68
C LYS A 2 32.69 14.78 -17.58
N LYS A 3 31.44 15.08 -17.95
CA LYS A 3 30.23 14.75 -17.18
C LYS A 3 30.09 13.23 -17.06
N LYS A 4 29.80 12.71 -15.86
CA LYS A 4 29.21 11.37 -15.68
C LYS A 4 27.77 11.58 -15.19
N GLY A 5 26.83 11.50 -16.12
CA GLY A 5 25.42 11.31 -15.80
C GLY A 5 25.23 9.86 -15.37
N ASN A 6 24.75 9.66 -14.14
CA ASN A 6 24.29 8.36 -13.66
C ASN A 6 22.97 8.02 -14.37
N GLY A 7 23.07 7.31 -15.49
CA GLY A 7 21.96 6.57 -16.06
C GLY A 7 21.64 5.40 -15.14
N SER A 8 20.56 5.50 -14.39
CA SER A 8 20.00 4.39 -13.63
C SER A 8 19.34 3.41 -14.62
N GLN A 9 20.16 2.58 -15.26
CA GLN A 9 19.70 1.39 -15.94
C GLN A 9 19.47 0.32 -14.88
N ARG A 10 18.22 0.14 -14.44
CA ARG A 10 17.82 -1.08 -13.74
C ARG A 10 17.28 -2.06 -14.77
N ALA A 11 18.17 -2.93 -15.22
CA ALA A 11 17.81 -4.17 -15.87
C ALA A 11 17.00 -5.04 -14.90
N ALA A 12 15.68 -5.15 -15.13
CA ALA A 12 14.86 -6.18 -14.53
C ALA A 12 14.76 -7.35 -15.53
N ALA A 13 15.18 -8.52 -15.07
CA ALA A 13 15.19 -9.77 -15.83
C ALA A 13 13.82 -10.06 -16.47
N GLY A 14 13.86 -10.48 -17.73
CA GLY A 14 12.68 -10.76 -18.55
C GLY A 14 11.75 -11.79 -17.93
N LYS A 15 10.63 -11.31 -17.38
CA LYS A 15 9.38 -12.06 -17.33
C LYS A 15 8.55 -11.50 -18.48
N ARG A 16 8.24 -12.34 -19.48
CA ARG A 16 7.32 -12.00 -20.57
C ARG A 16 5.93 -11.93 -19.96
N PHE A 17 5.58 -10.78 -19.40
CA PHE A 17 4.20 -10.42 -19.14
C PHE A 17 3.47 -10.36 -20.48
N ALA A 18 2.25 -10.91 -20.56
CA ALA A 18 1.46 -10.73 -21.77
C ALA A 18 1.06 -9.25 -21.87
N PRO A 19 0.91 -8.69 -23.08
CA PRO A 19 0.37 -7.35 -23.21
C PRO A 19 -1.04 -7.31 -22.62
N LEU A 20 -1.28 -6.34 -21.75
CA LEU A 20 -2.59 -6.06 -21.20
C LEU A 20 -3.57 -5.73 -22.33
N ASP A 21 -4.84 -6.08 -22.16
CA ASP A 21 -5.87 -5.64 -23.09
C ASP A 21 -5.94 -4.10 -23.09
N LYS A 22 -5.88 -3.50 -24.28
CA LYS A 22 -5.88 -2.04 -24.43
C LYS A 22 -7.12 -1.38 -23.82
N SER A 23 -8.26 -2.07 -23.83
CA SER A 23 -9.50 -1.56 -23.21
C SER A 23 -9.33 -1.40 -21.70
N VAL A 24 -8.67 -2.35 -21.05
CA VAL A 24 -8.44 -2.30 -19.60
C VAL A 24 -7.36 -1.27 -19.26
N GLU A 25 -6.34 -1.12 -20.10
CA GLU A 25 -5.31 -0.08 -19.95
C GLU A 25 -5.92 1.33 -20.02
N GLU A 26 -6.77 1.60 -21.00
CA GLU A 26 -7.49 2.88 -21.15
C GLU A 26 -8.44 3.14 -19.97
N GLU A 27 -9.16 2.12 -19.48
CA GLU A 27 -10.01 2.22 -18.29
C GLU A 27 -9.21 2.59 -17.03
N ILE A 28 -8.06 1.94 -16.81
CA ILE A 28 -7.21 2.23 -15.65
C ILE A 28 -6.59 3.64 -15.79
N ALA A 29 -6.18 4.03 -16.99
CA ALA A 29 -5.64 5.38 -17.23
C ALA A 29 -6.68 6.46 -16.91
N ALA A 30 -7.91 6.30 -17.39
CA ALA A 30 -9.01 7.21 -17.08
C ALA A 30 -9.30 7.28 -15.58
N TYR A 31 -9.29 6.15 -14.88
CA TYR A 31 -9.51 6.09 -13.44
C TYR A 31 -8.37 6.78 -12.65
N ILE A 32 -7.12 6.64 -13.10
CA ILE A 32 -5.98 7.35 -12.51
C ILE A 32 -6.11 8.85 -12.72
N ASP A 33 -6.46 9.30 -13.92
CA ASP A 33 -6.60 10.73 -14.22
C ASP A 33 -7.74 11.37 -13.41
N GLU A 34 -8.88 10.69 -13.27
CA GLU A 34 -10.00 11.13 -12.43
C GLU A 34 -9.57 11.28 -10.95
N CYS A 35 -8.97 10.23 -10.37
CA CYS A 35 -8.54 10.25 -8.97
C CYS A 35 -7.42 11.29 -8.69
N MET A 36 -6.53 11.54 -9.65
CA MET A 36 -5.44 12.51 -9.50
C MET A 36 -5.91 13.96 -9.73
N ALA A 37 -6.94 14.17 -10.53
CA ALA A 37 -7.54 15.50 -10.76
C ALA A 37 -8.33 16.01 -9.54
N GLU A 38 -8.98 15.11 -8.80
CA GLU A 38 -9.63 15.46 -7.52
C GLU A 38 -8.61 15.82 -6.41
N GLY A 39 -7.33 15.50 -6.63
CA GLY A 39 -6.20 15.86 -5.76
C GLY A 39 -5.68 17.29 -5.96
N GLU A 40 -6.26 18.08 -6.86
CA GLU A 40 -6.02 19.52 -6.93
C GLU A 40 -6.63 20.19 -5.70
N CYS A 41 -5.85 20.19 -4.62
CA CYS A 41 -6.04 21.09 -3.50
C CYS A 41 -6.11 22.52 -4.08
N LEU A 42 -7.30 23.09 -4.11
CA LEU A 42 -7.50 24.53 -4.18
C LEU A 42 -6.75 25.13 -2.98
N CYS A 43 -5.48 25.47 -3.17
CA CYS A 43 -4.82 26.52 -2.40
C CYS A 43 -5.48 27.85 -2.81
N ALA A 44 -6.80 27.97 -2.68
CA ALA A 44 -7.50 29.23 -2.80
C ALA A 44 -7.07 30.05 -1.58
N GLU A 45 -6.15 30.96 -1.85
CA GLU A 45 -5.71 32.12 -1.08
C GLU A 45 -6.46 32.34 0.24
N ILE A 46 -5.87 31.87 1.36
CA ILE A 46 -6.20 32.46 2.66
C ILE A 46 -5.43 33.78 2.75
N SER A 47 -5.91 34.81 2.06
CA SER A 47 -5.54 36.19 2.33
C SER A 47 -6.47 36.76 3.40
N GLU A 48 -6.26 36.37 4.65
CA GLU A 48 -6.82 37.12 5.77
C GLU A 48 -5.68 37.53 6.70
N ALA A 49 -5.51 38.85 6.79
CA ALA A 49 -4.54 39.50 7.65
C ALA A 49 -4.74 39.07 9.10
N PRO A 50 -3.67 38.91 9.91
CA PRO A 50 -3.81 38.49 11.28
C PRO A 50 -4.48 39.59 12.11
N GLU A 51 -5.69 39.33 12.59
CA GLU A 51 -6.33 40.06 13.69
C GLU A 51 -5.45 39.96 14.96
N PRO A 52 -5.38 41.01 15.80
CA PRO A 52 -4.43 41.11 16.89
C PRO A 52 -4.66 40.02 17.96
N VAL A 53 -3.65 39.17 18.16
CA VAL A 53 -3.63 38.11 19.18
C VAL A 53 -3.80 38.69 20.59
N ALA A 54 -5.01 38.55 21.14
CA ALA A 54 -5.26 38.71 22.56
C ALA A 54 -4.53 37.59 23.33
N ALA A 55 -3.69 38.00 24.28
CA ALA A 55 -3.06 37.29 25.40
C ALA A 55 -2.71 35.78 25.25
N PRO A 56 -1.46 35.37 25.57
CA PRO A 56 -1.11 33.96 25.58
C PRO A 56 -1.97 33.24 26.64
N LEU A 57 -2.81 32.31 26.21
CA LEU A 57 -3.43 31.35 27.10
C LEU A 57 -2.31 30.58 27.81
N PRO A 58 -2.43 30.30 29.12
CA PRO A 58 -1.49 29.41 29.78
C PRO A 58 -1.54 28.09 29.02
N PHE A 59 -0.37 27.61 28.58
CA PHE A 59 -0.19 26.28 28.00
C PHE A 59 -0.61 25.30 29.09
N ALA A 60 -1.90 24.96 29.14
CA ALA A 60 -2.43 23.96 30.03
C ALA A 60 -1.61 22.71 29.71
N ALA A 61 -0.90 22.20 30.72
CA ALA A 61 -0.13 20.99 30.64
C ALA A 61 -1.05 19.92 30.04
N TYR A 62 -0.84 19.60 28.76
CA TYR A 62 -1.45 18.43 28.15
C TYR A 62 -1.09 17.27 29.08
N GLY A 63 -2.14 16.58 29.54
CA GLY A 63 -2.06 15.62 30.62
C GLY A 63 -0.85 14.72 30.44
N ALA A 64 -0.12 14.52 31.53
CA ALA A 64 0.79 13.40 31.68
C ALA A 64 -0.02 12.10 31.70
N GLY A 65 -0.63 11.77 30.56
CA GLY A 65 -0.79 10.37 30.17
C GLY A 65 0.63 9.87 29.99
N ASN A 66 1.00 8.89 30.80
CA ASN A 66 2.29 8.26 30.70
C ASN A 66 2.34 7.58 29.33
N LEU A 67 3.24 8.02 28.44
CA LEU A 67 3.40 7.48 27.09
C LEU A 67 3.54 5.95 27.11
N GLU A 68 4.09 5.40 28.20
CA GLU A 68 4.21 3.96 28.44
C GLU A 68 2.86 3.23 28.54
N ASP A 69 1.85 3.82 29.19
CA ASP A 69 0.52 3.19 29.32
C ASP A 69 -0.25 3.17 27.98
N GLU A 70 0.01 4.11 27.06
CA GLU A 70 -0.60 4.17 25.71
C GLU A 70 0.14 3.28 24.69
N LEU A 71 1.38 2.85 25.01
CA LEU A 71 2.15 1.89 24.21
C LEU A 71 1.80 0.42 24.55
N ASP A 72 1.15 0.18 25.69
CA ASP A 72 0.71 -1.16 26.11
C ASP A 72 -0.63 -1.58 25.46
N ASP A 73 -1.40 -0.65 24.90
CA ASP A 73 -2.51 -0.92 23.97
C ASP A 73 -1.93 -1.26 22.57
N VAL A 74 -1.19 -2.37 22.50
CA VAL A 74 -0.56 -2.82 21.25
C VAL A 74 -1.64 -3.27 20.27
N GLU A 75 -1.90 -2.43 19.27
CA GLU A 75 -2.71 -2.79 18.12
C GLU A 75 -2.20 -4.10 17.50
N GLU A 76 -3.12 -4.91 16.97
CA GLU A 76 -2.80 -6.17 16.29
C GLU A 76 -1.74 -5.96 15.20
N SER A 77 -0.64 -6.71 15.27
CA SER A 77 0.44 -6.62 14.29
C SER A 77 0.01 -7.15 12.92
N PHE A 78 0.75 -6.75 11.87
CA PHE A 78 0.52 -7.30 10.52
C PHE A 78 0.52 -8.83 10.48
N ALA A 79 1.45 -9.48 11.19
CA ALA A 79 1.57 -10.92 11.17
C ALA A 79 0.33 -11.58 11.79
N GLU A 80 -0.10 -11.11 12.96
CA GLU A 80 -1.29 -11.61 13.66
C GLU A 80 -2.55 -11.45 12.78
N ALA A 81 -2.75 -10.26 12.22
CA ALA A 81 -3.87 -10.01 11.31
C ALA A 81 -3.83 -10.90 10.07
N LEU A 82 -2.65 -11.09 9.47
CA LEU A 82 -2.48 -11.95 8.30
C LEU A 82 -2.86 -13.40 8.61
N PHE A 83 -2.37 -13.96 9.71
CA PHE A 83 -2.67 -15.36 10.08
C PHE A 83 -4.14 -15.54 10.47
N ARG A 84 -4.74 -14.59 11.20
CA ARG A 84 -6.19 -14.59 11.46
C ARG A 84 -6.98 -14.63 10.15
N LEU A 85 -6.65 -13.77 9.18
CA LEU A 85 -7.33 -13.72 7.89
C LEU A 85 -7.12 -15.00 7.06
N ILE A 86 -5.95 -15.62 7.13
CA ILE A 86 -5.68 -16.92 6.47
C ILE A 86 -6.62 -18.00 7.04
N ASP A 87 -6.74 -18.07 8.37
CA ASP A 87 -7.60 -19.03 9.06
C ASP A 87 -9.10 -18.77 8.78
N GLU A 88 -9.55 -17.51 8.82
CA GLU A 88 -10.92 -17.10 8.51
C GLU A 88 -11.32 -17.44 7.07
N ARG A 89 -10.37 -17.37 6.13
CA ARG A 89 -10.59 -17.72 4.72
C ARG A 89 -10.43 -19.22 4.46
N GLY A 90 -10.11 -20.03 5.47
CA GLY A 90 -9.93 -21.48 5.35
C GLY A 90 -8.80 -21.87 4.38
N MET A 91 -7.77 -21.03 4.26
CA MET A 91 -6.64 -21.25 3.37
C MET A 91 -5.45 -21.79 4.16
N SER A 92 -4.66 -22.70 3.58
CA SER A 92 -3.40 -23.08 4.22
C SER A 92 -2.33 -22.00 4.02
N ASP A 93 -1.42 -21.86 4.98
CA ASP A 93 -0.21 -21.03 4.86
C ASP A 93 0.51 -21.25 3.53
N ALA A 94 0.62 -22.52 3.12
CA ALA A 94 1.28 -22.94 1.89
C ALA A 94 0.59 -22.43 0.62
N GLU A 95 -0.74 -22.40 0.62
CA GLU A 95 -1.51 -21.85 -0.49
C GLU A 95 -1.44 -20.33 -0.51
N CYS A 96 -1.47 -19.68 0.67
CA CYS A 96 -1.45 -18.23 0.79
C CYS A 96 -0.19 -17.62 0.17
N TYR A 97 1.01 -18.03 0.62
CA TYR A 97 2.24 -17.44 0.07
C TYR A 97 2.49 -17.81 -1.40
N LYS A 98 1.96 -18.96 -1.87
CA LYS A 98 2.03 -19.34 -3.29
C LYS A 98 1.12 -18.45 -4.15
N LYS A 99 -0.12 -18.20 -3.73
CA LYS A 99 -1.06 -17.30 -4.41
C LYS A 99 -0.57 -15.86 -4.40
N ALA A 100 0.03 -15.42 -3.30
CA ALA A 100 0.65 -14.10 -3.19
C ALA A 100 1.97 -14.00 -3.98
N HIS A 101 2.46 -15.10 -4.55
CA HIS A 101 3.70 -15.17 -5.30
C HIS A 101 4.92 -14.71 -4.48
N ILE A 102 4.98 -15.12 -3.22
CA ILE A 102 6.01 -14.76 -2.24
C ILE A 102 6.88 -15.98 -1.90
N ASP A 103 8.19 -15.78 -1.79
CA ASP A 103 9.11 -16.84 -1.34
C ASP A 103 8.77 -17.28 0.09
N ARG A 104 8.76 -18.60 0.31
CA ARG A 104 8.60 -19.23 1.63
C ARG A 104 9.54 -18.64 2.69
N LYS A 105 10.73 -18.16 2.33
CA LYS A 105 11.69 -17.49 3.22
C LYS A 105 11.13 -16.17 3.75
N THR A 106 10.51 -15.37 2.89
CA THR A 106 9.86 -14.11 3.28
C THR A 106 8.66 -14.40 4.18
N PHE A 107 7.83 -15.38 3.82
CA PHE A 107 6.73 -15.82 4.67
C PHE A 107 7.20 -16.35 6.04
N SER A 108 8.29 -17.11 6.07
CA SER A 108 8.89 -17.58 7.32
C SER A 108 9.34 -16.42 8.21
N LYS A 109 9.92 -15.36 7.64
CA LYS A 109 10.31 -14.16 8.39
C LYS A 109 9.11 -13.48 9.03
N ILE A 110 8.00 -13.33 8.29
CA ILE A 110 6.73 -12.77 8.81
C ILE A 110 6.26 -13.56 10.04
N ARG A 111 6.39 -14.89 10.00
CA ARG A 111 5.96 -15.75 11.10
C ARG A 111 6.88 -15.72 12.33
N THR A 112 8.19 -15.67 12.12
CA THR A 112 9.16 -15.93 13.21
C THR A 112 9.79 -14.69 13.81
N LEU A 113 9.81 -13.56 13.08
CA LEU A 113 10.47 -12.33 13.51
C LEU A 113 9.40 -11.33 13.94
N LYS A 114 9.31 -11.06 15.25
CA LYS A 114 8.28 -10.19 15.86
C LYS A 114 8.22 -8.79 15.21
N ASP A 115 9.38 -8.20 14.91
CA ASP A 115 9.48 -6.85 14.36
C ASP A 115 9.70 -6.83 12.84
N TYR A 116 9.40 -7.94 12.14
CA TYR A 116 9.58 -7.99 10.70
C TYR A 116 8.50 -7.19 9.99
N LYS A 117 8.93 -6.07 9.39
CA LYS A 117 8.09 -5.24 8.54
C LYS A 117 8.16 -5.73 7.08
N PRO A 118 7.10 -6.34 6.52
CA PRO A 118 7.08 -6.67 5.11
C PRO A 118 7.10 -5.39 4.26
N ARG A 119 7.43 -5.51 2.98
CA ARG A 119 7.31 -4.36 2.06
C ARG A 119 5.84 -4.10 1.73
N LYS A 120 5.51 -2.86 1.34
CA LYS A 120 4.17 -2.49 0.84
C LYS A 120 3.68 -3.44 -0.27
N THR A 121 4.53 -3.77 -1.23
CA THR A 121 4.19 -4.71 -2.32
C THR A 121 3.91 -6.13 -1.84
N THR A 122 4.54 -6.55 -0.73
CA THR A 122 4.32 -7.85 -0.09
C THR A 122 3.00 -7.86 0.67
N ALA A 123 2.71 -6.82 1.45
CA ALA A 123 1.44 -6.68 2.17
C ALA A 123 0.25 -6.62 1.19
N ALA A 124 0.37 -5.82 0.12
CA ALA A 124 -0.63 -5.77 -0.94
C ALA A 124 -0.82 -7.12 -1.64
N ALA A 125 0.27 -7.86 -1.92
CA ALA A 125 0.16 -9.19 -2.53
C ALA A 125 -0.63 -10.18 -1.65
N PHE A 126 -0.50 -10.12 -0.32
CA PHE A 126 -1.33 -10.92 0.59
C PHE A 126 -2.79 -10.50 0.58
N ALA A 127 -3.07 -9.20 0.57
CA ALA A 127 -4.45 -8.70 0.46
C ALA A 127 -5.13 -9.20 -0.82
N ILE A 128 -4.40 -9.22 -1.94
CA ILE A 128 -4.87 -9.79 -3.21
C ILE A 128 -5.04 -11.31 -3.13
N ALA A 129 -4.07 -12.03 -2.58
CA ALA A 129 -4.12 -13.50 -2.47
C ALA A 129 -5.29 -14.00 -1.61
N LEU A 130 -5.62 -13.25 -0.55
CA LEU A 130 -6.74 -13.51 0.35
C LEU A 130 -8.09 -12.97 -0.20
N LYS A 131 -8.06 -12.29 -1.35
CA LYS A 131 -9.23 -11.66 -1.99
C LYS A 131 -9.99 -10.74 -1.04
N LEU A 132 -9.24 -9.92 -0.30
CA LEU A 132 -9.83 -9.03 0.69
C LEU A 132 -10.66 -7.91 0.01
N PRO A 133 -11.83 -7.56 0.56
CA PRO A 133 -12.53 -6.34 0.15
C PRO A 133 -11.70 -5.10 0.48
N LEU A 134 -12.03 -3.97 -0.13
CA LEU A 134 -11.23 -2.75 -0.04
C LEU A 134 -10.95 -2.29 1.41
N GLY A 135 -11.95 -2.41 2.30
CA GLY A 135 -11.78 -2.08 3.73
C GLY A 135 -10.73 -2.96 4.40
N GLU A 136 -10.94 -4.28 4.40
CA GLU A 136 -10.01 -5.25 4.98
C GLU A 136 -8.60 -5.17 4.35
N ALA A 137 -8.51 -4.91 3.05
CA ALA A 137 -7.23 -4.72 2.36
C ALA A 137 -6.49 -3.47 2.86
N LYS A 138 -7.19 -2.35 3.07
CA LYS A 138 -6.62 -1.13 3.66
C LYS A 138 -6.14 -1.42 5.08
N ASP A 139 -6.99 -2.03 5.91
CA ASP A 139 -6.66 -2.35 7.30
C ASP A 139 -5.42 -3.26 7.41
N LEU A 140 -5.28 -4.27 6.53
CA LEU A 140 -4.12 -5.16 6.53
C LEU A 140 -2.83 -4.42 6.10
N ILE A 141 -2.93 -3.54 5.11
CA ILE A 141 -1.79 -2.75 4.62
C ILE A 141 -1.38 -1.70 5.67
N GLU A 142 -2.34 -1.13 6.40
CA GLU A 142 -2.13 -0.19 7.50
C GLU A 142 -1.43 -0.84 8.69
N LYS A 143 -1.79 -2.08 9.05
CA LYS A 143 -1.05 -2.86 10.06
C LYS A 143 0.40 -3.17 9.66
N ALA A 144 0.72 -3.18 8.36
CA ALA A 144 2.09 -3.22 7.87
C ALA A 144 2.79 -1.85 7.88
N GLY A 145 2.11 -0.79 8.32
CA GLY A 145 2.60 0.58 8.39
C GLY A 145 2.64 1.29 7.03
N TYR A 146 1.68 1.00 6.15
CA TYR A 146 1.52 1.64 4.85
C TYR A 146 0.04 2.01 4.63
N SER A 147 -0.26 2.95 3.73
CA SER A 147 -1.64 3.29 3.36
C SER A 147 -1.86 3.14 1.86
N LEU A 148 -3.11 2.96 1.43
CA LEU A 148 -3.50 3.07 0.02
C LEU A 148 -3.98 4.50 -0.24
N THR A 149 -3.13 5.31 -0.87
CA THR A 149 -3.41 6.74 -1.13
C THR A 149 -3.70 7.01 -2.60
N HIS A 150 -4.58 7.98 -2.88
CA HIS A 150 -4.83 8.45 -4.25
C HIS A 150 -3.71 9.36 -4.80
N SER A 151 -2.59 9.49 -4.09
CA SER A 151 -1.39 10.18 -4.57
C SER A 151 -0.37 9.22 -5.22
N SER A 152 -0.64 7.91 -5.18
CA SER A 152 0.24 6.89 -5.76
C SER A 152 -0.50 6.08 -6.83
N LYS A 153 0.06 6.05 -8.04
CA LYS A 153 -0.50 5.23 -9.13
C LYS A 153 -0.59 3.75 -8.74
N PHE A 154 0.40 3.23 -8.02
CA PHE A 154 0.39 1.86 -7.49
C PHE A 154 -0.86 1.59 -6.62
N ASP A 155 -1.22 2.53 -5.73
CA ASP A 155 -2.37 2.38 -4.83
C ASP A 155 -3.69 2.54 -5.56
N ILE A 156 -3.78 3.48 -6.50
CA ILE A 156 -4.97 3.67 -7.35
C ILE A 156 -5.25 2.42 -8.19
N ILE A 157 -4.20 1.84 -8.80
CA ILE A 157 -4.30 0.61 -9.58
C ILE A 157 -4.78 -0.54 -8.69
N LEU A 158 -4.17 -0.73 -7.51
CA LEU A 158 -4.64 -1.75 -6.56
C LEU A 158 -6.10 -1.56 -6.17
N GLU A 159 -6.49 -0.33 -5.82
CA GLU A 159 -7.87 -0.01 -5.44
C GLU A 159 -8.85 -0.31 -6.58
N TYR A 160 -8.49 0.00 -7.84
CA TYR A 160 -9.28 -0.33 -9.02
C TYR A 160 -9.57 -1.83 -9.12
N PHE A 161 -8.53 -2.65 -9.05
CA PHE A 161 -8.66 -4.11 -9.17
C PHE A 161 -9.48 -4.71 -8.02
N ILE A 162 -9.26 -4.25 -6.78
CA ILE A 162 -10.01 -4.70 -5.61
C ILE A 162 -11.49 -4.32 -5.73
N LYS A 163 -11.80 -3.09 -6.16
CA LYS A 163 -13.20 -2.63 -6.37
C LYS A 163 -13.91 -3.43 -7.46
N LYS A 164 -13.20 -3.84 -8.50
CA LYS A 164 -13.73 -4.69 -9.58
C LYS A 164 -13.81 -6.18 -9.20
N GLY A 165 -13.33 -6.57 -8.01
CA GLY A 165 -13.28 -7.96 -7.56
C GLY A 165 -12.30 -8.84 -8.34
N LYS A 166 -11.32 -8.20 -9.02
CA LYS A 166 -10.30 -8.87 -9.82
C LYS A 166 -9.03 -9.03 -8.99
N TYR A 167 -8.76 -10.26 -8.55
CA TYR A 167 -7.66 -10.58 -7.64
C TYR A 167 -6.57 -11.45 -8.28
N ASP A 168 -6.46 -11.46 -9.60
CA ASP A 168 -5.39 -12.16 -10.29
C ASP A 168 -4.08 -11.37 -10.18
N ILE A 169 -3.08 -11.93 -9.50
CA ILE A 169 -1.80 -11.25 -9.28
C ILE A 169 -1.03 -11.00 -10.57
N PHE A 170 -1.23 -11.81 -11.61
CA PHE A 170 -0.59 -11.64 -12.90
C PHE A 170 -1.24 -10.50 -13.68
N GLU A 171 -2.57 -10.44 -13.75
CA GLU A 171 -3.31 -9.33 -14.39
C GLU A 171 -2.97 -7.98 -13.72
N ILE A 172 -2.90 -7.96 -12.40
CA ILE A 172 -2.51 -6.75 -11.65
C ILE A 172 -1.04 -6.38 -11.93
N ASN A 173 -0.13 -7.36 -11.96
CA ASN A 173 1.28 -7.10 -12.26
C ASN A 173 1.50 -6.62 -13.69
N GLU A 174 0.70 -7.08 -14.64
CA GLU A 174 0.68 -6.57 -16.00
C GLU A 174 0.31 -5.08 -16.01
N ALA A 175 -0.72 -4.69 -15.27
CA ALA A 175 -1.13 -3.28 -15.18
C ALA A 175 -0.04 -2.44 -14.53
N LEU A 176 0.44 -2.86 -13.37
CA LEU A 176 1.52 -2.18 -12.68
C LEU A 176 2.76 -2.01 -13.58
N TYR A 177 3.10 -3.02 -14.38
CA TYR A 177 4.20 -2.95 -15.32
C TYR A 177 3.93 -1.95 -16.46
N ALA A 178 2.72 -1.94 -17.04
CA ALA A 178 2.34 -0.99 -18.09
C ALA A 178 2.46 0.48 -17.63
N PHE A 179 2.11 0.75 -16.37
CA PHE A 179 2.23 2.10 -15.78
C PHE A 179 3.62 2.39 -15.17
N GLY A 180 4.59 1.49 -15.29
CA GLY A 180 5.96 1.67 -14.80
C GLY A 180 6.13 1.56 -13.28
N GLU A 181 5.16 0.97 -12.60
CA GLU A 181 5.13 0.78 -11.14
C GLU A 181 5.77 -0.54 -10.69
N LYS A 182 5.98 -0.67 -9.38
CA LYS A 182 6.56 -1.90 -8.80
C LYS A 182 5.52 -3.02 -8.77
N ILE A 183 5.91 -4.22 -9.23
CA ILE A 183 5.08 -5.42 -9.17
C ILE A 183 4.90 -5.98 -7.73
N LEU A 184 3.81 -6.71 -7.55
CA LEU A 184 3.48 -7.52 -6.39
C LEU A 184 4.23 -8.86 -6.41
N GLY A 185 4.41 -9.46 -5.23
CA GLY A 185 4.89 -10.84 -5.10
C GLY A 185 6.32 -11.06 -5.62
N SER A 186 7.30 -10.72 -4.78
CA SER A 186 8.75 -10.81 -5.05
C SER A 186 9.48 -11.59 -3.97
#